data_AF-A0A4U0WVX7-F1
#
_entry.id   AF-A0A4U0WVX7-F1
#
_cell.length_a   1.000
_cell.length_b   1.000
_cell.length_c   1.000
_cell.angle_alpha   90.00
_cell.angle_beta   90.00
_cell.angle_gamma   90.00
#
_symmetry.space_group_name_H-M   'P 1'
#
loop_
_entity.id
_entity.type
_entity.pdbx_description
1 polymer ?
#
loop_
_entity_poly.entity_id
_entity_poly.type
_entity_poly.pdbx_seq_one_letter_code
_entity_poly.pdbx_strand_id
1 'polypeptide(L)'
;MFKGHREHPDFKRLGTVPVEGLPETMLAAEVHEFNKPYTIHQVPTPKSLDPYDLLIRVAVASFCHTDALILSGGLESTPSGFSGSHEPTGTLYAMGSAAATLGFKLGDRVAAVGWRDPCGQCDDCKGPNSVHHYCKYMKGFVGSTLPGAFQEYTVVDARFSVKLPDRLSFETAAPLTCAGATAWRAVKTAIQGVEKGQWIGI
;
A
#
# COMPACT_ATOMS: atom_id res chain seq x y z
N MET A 1 -22.19 -5.07 -3.64
CA MET A 1 -22.62 -4.00 -2.71
C MET A 1 -21.56 -3.89 -1.63
N PHE A 2 -20.74 -2.83 -1.60
CA PHE A 2 -19.80 -2.61 -0.49
C PHE A 2 -20.61 -2.67 0.81
N LYS A 3 -20.39 -3.70 1.64
CA LYS A 3 -20.60 -3.52 3.07
C LYS A 3 -19.51 -2.50 3.43
N GLY A 4 -19.90 -1.25 3.61
CA GLY A 4 -18.99 -0.13 3.85
C GLY A 4 -17.93 -0.49 4.89
N HIS A 5 -16.79 0.22 4.86
CA HIS A 5 -15.71 0.08 5.82
C HIS A 5 -16.29 -0.13 7.23
N ARG A 6 -16.11 -1.34 7.77
CA ARG A 6 -16.55 -1.64 9.13
C ARG A 6 -15.45 -1.12 10.03
N GLU A 7 -15.70 0.02 10.66
CA GLU A 7 -14.86 0.47 11.75
C GLU A 7 -15.01 -0.52 12.91
N HIS A 8 -13.90 -0.77 13.62
CA HIS A 8 -13.98 -1.49 14.89
C HIS A 8 -14.80 -0.62 15.88
N PRO A 9 -15.72 -1.20 16.67
CA PRO A 9 -16.59 -0.42 17.57
C PRO A 9 -15.84 0.54 18.50
N ASP A 10 -14.64 0.14 18.95
CA ASP A 10 -13.77 0.93 19.84
C ASP A 10 -12.69 1.75 19.11
N PHE A 11 -12.76 1.88 17.78
CA PHE A 11 -11.77 2.62 17.02
C PHE A 11 -11.84 4.12 17.34
N LYS A 12 -10.72 4.70 17.82
CA LYS A 12 -10.61 6.14 18.05
C LYS A 12 -9.81 6.77 16.91
N ARG A 13 -10.46 7.62 16.11
CA ARG A 13 -9.77 8.46 15.13
C ARG A 13 -8.92 9.50 15.86
N LEU A 14 -7.61 9.41 15.65
CA LEU A 14 -6.68 10.48 15.98
C LEU A 14 -6.76 11.58 14.92
N GLY A 15 -6.29 12.79 15.25
CA GLY A 15 -6.31 13.93 14.33
C GLY A 15 -5.45 13.70 13.08
N THR A 16 -5.82 14.35 11.97
CA THR A 16 -5.05 14.34 10.72
C THR A 16 -4.00 15.45 10.70
N VAL A 17 -2.98 15.28 9.85
CA VAL A 17 -1.92 16.28 9.62
C VAL A 17 -2.12 16.89 8.23
N PRO A 18 -2.11 18.23 8.06
CA PRO A 18 -2.20 18.84 6.73
C PRO A 18 -0.94 18.56 5.90
N VAL A 19 -1.11 18.45 4.58
CA VAL A 19 -0.01 18.32 3.61
C VAL A 19 0.22 19.67 2.94
N GLU A 20 1.46 20.17 3.04
CA GLU A 20 1.86 21.45 2.47
C GLU A 20 2.77 21.26 1.25
N GLY A 21 2.83 22.28 0.39
CA GLY A 21 3.78 22.36 -0.73
C GLY A 21 3.46 21.49 -1.95
N LEU A 22 2.35 20.73 -1.95
CA LEU A 22 1.90 20.02 -3.14
C LEU A 22 1.13 20.95 -4.11
N PRO A 23 1.17 20.68 -5.42
CA PRO A 23 0.25 21.31 -6.37
C PRO A 23 -1.23 21.02 -6.05
N GLU A 24 -2.16 21.72 -6.69
CA GLU A 24 -3.59 21.42 -6.48
C GLU A 24 -3.97 20.02 -6.98
N THR A 25 -3.40 19.64 -8.13
CA THR A 25 -3.63 18.37 -8.81
C THR A 25 -2.31 17.69 -9.16
N MET A 26 -2.38 16.40 -9.44
CA MET A 26 -1.30 15.54 -9.91
C MET A 26 -1.78 14.65 -11.06
N LEU A 27 -0.85 14.09 -11.81
CA LEU A 27 -1.16 13.07 -12.81
C LEU A 27 -1.42 11.70 -12.15
N ALA A 28 -2.46 11.03 -12.62
CA ALA A 28 -2.77 9.64 -12.28
C ALA A 28 -3.17 8.88 -13.54
N ALA A 29 -2.77 7.61 -13.64
CA ALA A 29 -3.28 6.69 -14.63
C ALA A 29 -4.45 5.93 -14.01
N GLU A 30 -5.66 6.10 -14.56
CA GLU A 30 -6.91 5.58 -14.02
C GLU A 30 -7.68 4.71 -15.01
N VAL A 31 -8.42 3.74 -14.48
CA VAL A 31 -9.40 2.94 -15.23
C VAL A 31 -10.78 3.57 -15.05
N HIS A 32 -11.34 4.18 -16.09
CA HIS A 32 -12.72 4.72 -16.08
C HIS A 32 -13.73 3.77 -16.71
N GLU A 33 -13.27 2.87 -17.58
CA GLU A 33 -14.07 1.87 -18.26
C GLU A 33 -13.33 0.52 -18.21
N PHE A 34 -14.00 -0.54 -17.76
CA PHE A 34 -13.39 -1.86 -17.69
C PHE A 34 -13.01 -2.37 -19.07
N ASN A 35 -11.94 -3.16 -19.13
CA ASN A 35 -11.36 -3.72 -20.35
C ASN A 35 -10.85 -2.66 -21.36
N LYS A 36 -10.66 -1.41 -20.92
CA LYS A 36 -9.95 -0.36 -21.67
C LYS A 36 -8.62 -0.06 -20.99
N PRO A 37 -7.58 0.36 -21.74
CA PRO A 37 -6.31 0.78 -21.14
C PRO A 37 -6.49 1.87 -20.10
N TYR A 38 -5.53 1.96 -19.18
CA TYR A 38 -5.40 3.11 -18.28
C TYR A 38 -5.26 4.40 -19.10
N THR A 39 -5.89 5.47 -18.62
CA THR A 39 -5.81 6.81 -19.21
C THR A 39 -5.29 7.79 -18.17
N ILE A 40 -4.48 8.76 -18.61
CA ILE A 40 -3.83 9.72 -17.71
C ILE A 40 -4.74 10.93 -17.52
N HIS A 41 -5.02 11.27 -16.27
CA HIS A 41 -5.86 12.40 -15.86
C HIS A 41 -5.19 13.25 -14.79
N GLN A 42 -5.65 14.49 -14.64
CA GLN A 42 -5.34 15.34 -13.49
C GLN A 42 -6.31 15.02 -12.35
N VAL A 43 -5.79 14.63 -11.20
CA VAL A 43 -6.57 14.30 -10.00
C VAL A 43 -6.11 15.15 -8.81
N PRO A 44 -6.96 15.41 -7.80
CA PRO A 44 -6.54 16.18 -6.62
C PRO A 44 -5.39 15.53 -5.86
N THR A 45 -4.42 16.32 -5.40
CA THR A 45 -3.39 15.82 -4.48
C THR A 45 -3.96 15.58 -3.08
N PRO A 46 -3.43 14.63 -2.29
CA PRO A 46 -3.78 14.49 -0.87
C PRO A 46 -3.56 15.79 -0.09
N LYS A 47 -4.58 16.23 0.67
CA LYS A 47 -4.53 17.47 1.47
C LYS A 47 -4.26 17.23 2.95
N SER A 48 -4.49 16.02 3.43
CA SER A 48 -4.24 15.62 4.81
C SER A 48 -3.87 14.15 4.90
N LEU A 49 -3.20 13.79 5.98
CA LEU A 49 -2.72 12.44 6.28
C LEU A 49 -3.29 11.96 7.60
N ASP A 50 -3.73 10.70 7.63
CA ASP A 50 -4.04 10.01 8.88
C ASP A 50 -2.74 9.78 9.69
N PRO A 51 -2.82 9.55 11.01
CA PRO A 51 -1.63 9.52 11.87
C PRO A 51 -0.53 8.55 11.43
N TYR A 52 -0.90 7.39 10.87
CA TYR A 52 0.05 6.38 10.39
C TYR A 52 0.36 6.48 8.91
N ASP A 53 -0.18 7.47 8.20
CA ASP A 53 0.04 7.60 6.77
C ASP A 53 1.46 8.09 6.46
N LEU A 54 2.02 7.54 5.38
CA LEU A 54 3.16 8.07 4.66
C LEU A 54 2.68 8.54 3.29
N LEU A 55 3.05 9.75 2.90
CA LEU A 55 2.86 10.24 1.55
C LEU A 55 4.16 10.06 0.77
N ILE A 56 4.15 9.16 -0.20
CA ILE A 56 5.29 8.86 -1.05
C ILE A 56 5.17 9.67 -2.34
N ARG A 57 6.21 10.41 -2.70
CA ARG A 57 6.42 10.85 -4.09
C ARG A 57 6.90 9.63 -4.88
N VAL A 58 6.03 9.11 -5.74
CA VAL A 58 6.25 7.83 -6.42
C VAL A 58 7.38 7.98 -7.43
N ALA A 59 8.36 7.08 -7.35
CA ALA A 59 9.40 6.93 -8.35
C ALA A 59 9.09 5.76 -9.29
N VAL A 60 8.65 4.63 -8.72
CA VAL A 60 8.24 3.45 -9.47
C VAL A 60 7.01 2.82 -8.81
N ALA A 61 6.04 2.45 -9.64
CA ALA A 61 4.92 1.60 -9.28
C ALA A 61 4.88 0.45 -10.29
N SER A 62 4.96 -0.79 -9.83
CA SER A 62 4.92 -1.96 -10.72
C SER A 62 3.49 -2.43 -10.98
N PHE A 63 3.34 -3.17 -12.09
CA PHE A 63 2.08 -3.75 -12.55
C PHE A 63 2.01 -5.22 -12.16
N CYS A 64 1.03 -5.55 -11.33
CA CYS A 64 0.75 -6.89 -10.82
C CYS A 64 -0.41 -7.55 -11.56
N HIS A 65 -0.59 -8.85 -11.39
CA HIS A 65 -1.80 -9.54 -11.88
C HIS A 65 -3.08 -8.93 -11.28
N THR A 66 -3.03 -8.44 -10.04
CA THR A 66 -4.15 -7.72 -9.41
C THR A 66 -4.59 -6.51 -10.22
N ASP A 67 -3.66 -5.80 -10.87
CA ASP A 67 -3.98 -4.63 -11.68
C ASP A 67 -4.73 -5.00 -12.96
N ALA A 68 -4.49 -6.20 -13.51
CA ALA A 68 -5.28 -6.75 -14.61
C ALA A 68 -6.70 -7.17 -14.17
N LEU A 69 -6.86 -7.65 -12.93
CA LEU A 69 -8.19 -7.92 -12.37
C LEU A 69 -8.98 -6.63 -12.14
N ILE A 70 -8.32 -5.56 -11.71
CA ILE A 70 -8.91 -4.22 -11.60
C ILE A 70 -9.33 -3.71 -12.98
N LEU A 71 -8.43 -3.81 -13.97
CA LEU A 71 -8.69 -3.39 -15.33
C LEU A 71 -9.93 -4.08 -15.94
N SER A 72 -10.11 -5.37 -15.65
CA SER A 72 -11.24 -6.15 -16.17
C SER A 72 -12.52 -6.02 -15.35
N GLY A 73 -12.50 -5.33 -14.20
CA GLY A 73 -13.62 -5.30 -13.25
C GLY A 73 -13.84 -6.63 -12.53
N GLY A 74 -12.82 -7.50 -12.51
CA GLY A 74 -12.88 -8.84 -11.92
C GLY A 74 -12.87 -8.87 -10.39
N LEU A 75 -12.56 -7.76 -9.72
CA LEU A 75 -12.73 -7.64 -8.27
C LEU A 75 -14.10 -7.04 -7.95
N GLU A 76 -14.83 -7.68 -7.03
CA GLU A 76 -16.22 -7.39 -6.63
C GLU A 76 -16.48 -5.93 -6.17
N SER A 77 -15.41 -5.15 -5.98
CA SER A 77 -15.40 -3.81 -5.40
C SER A 77 -14.54 -2.80 -6.18
N THR A 78 -14.18 -3.09 -7.44
CA THR A 78 -13.35 -2.16 -8.24
C THR A 78 -14.12 -0.86 -8.52
N PRO A 79 -13.68 0.30 -8.02
CA PRO A 79 -14.29 1.59 -8.36
C PRO A 79 -13.93 1.98 -9.80
N SER A 80 -14.82 2.70 -10.50
CA SER A 80 -14.45 3.41 -11.73
C SER A 80 -13.73 4.72 -11.41
N GLY A 81 -12.84 5.16 -12.31
CA GLY A 81 -12.00 6.34 -12.10
C GLY A 81 -10.99 6.12 -10.99
N PHE A 82 -10.23 5.02 -11.11
CA PHE A 82 -9.41 4.51 -10.02
C PHE A 82 -7.99 4.20 -10.48
N SER A 83 -7.01 4.70 -9.73
CA SER A 83 -5.59 4.41 -9.97
C SER A 83 -5.19 3.07 -9.38
N GLY A 84 -4.55 2.25 -10.22
CA GLY A 84 -4.06 0.92 -9.86
C GLY A 84 -2.69 0.94 -9.19
N SER A 85 -2.11 -0.25 -9.07
CA SER A 85 -0.86 -0.60 -8.38
C SER A 85 -0.90 -0.46 -6.87
N HIS A 86 -0.60 -1.59 -6.23
CA HIS A 86 -0.40 -1.72 -4.79
C HIS A 86 1.08 -1.88 -4.43
N GLU A 87 1.97 -1.55 -5.37
CA GLU A 87 3.40 -1.80 -5.31
C GLU A 87 4.23 -0.50 -5.40
N PRO A 88 3.99 0.51 -4.54
CA PRO A 88 4.69 1.80 -4.61
C PRO A 88 6.12 1.73 -4.07
N THR A 89 7.00 2.45 -4.76
CA THR A 89 8.31 2.85 -4.25
C THR A 89 8.62 4.30 -4.61
N GLY A 90 9.37 4.97 -3.74
CA GLY A 90 9.77 6.35 -3.98
C GLY A 90 10.39 7.00 -2.76
N THR A 91 10.24 8.32 -2.66
CA THR A 91 10.79 9.11 -1.56
C THR A 91 9.68 9.65 -0.67
N LEU A 92 9.88 9.58 0.64
CA LEU A 92 8.92 10.06 1.62
C LEU A 92 8.80 11.59 1.58
N TYR A 93 7.62 12.09 1.22
CA TYR A 93 7.34 13.53 1.06
C TYR A 93 6.74 14.16 2.33
N ALA A 94 5.76 13.49 2.94
CA ALA A 94 5.13 13.91 4.19
C ALA A 94 4.68 12.68 4.99
N MET A 95 4.41 12.84 6.28
CA MET A 95 3.94 11.75 7.14
C MET A 95 2.99 12.23 8.22
N GLY A 96 2.12 11.33 8.66
CA GLY A 96 1.26 11.53 9.82
C GLY A 96 2.06 11.56 11.14
N SER A 97 1.39 12.05 12.19
CA SER A 97 2.00 12.28 13.50
C SER A 97 2.52 10.99 14.18
N ALA A 98 1.81 9.88 14.04
CA ALA A 98 2.21 8.59 14.61
C ALA A 98 3.30 7.90 13.76
N ALA A 99 3.26 8.06 12.43
CA ALA A 99 4.27 7.52 11.54
C ALA A 99 5.69 8.03 11.84
N ALA A 100 5.83 9.28 12.30
CA ALA A 100 7.11 9.86 12.71
C ALA A 100 7.78 9.10 13.87
N THR A 101 7.00 8.40 14.70
CA THR A 101 7.52 7.58 15.81
C THR A 101 8.06 6.22 15.37
N LEU A 102 7.77 5.81 14.13
CA LEU A 102 8.21 4.54 13.55
C LEU A 102 9.57 4.64 12.84
N GLY A 103 10.30 5.72 13.11
CA GLY A 103 11.68 5.91 12.66
C GLY A 103 11.84 6.42 11.23
N PHE A 104 10.77 6.72 10.51
CA PHE A 104 10.82 7.34 9.18
C PHE A 104 11.25 8.82 9.21
N LYS A 105 11.88 9.29 8.14
CA LYS A 105 12.29 10.68 7.92
C LYS A 105 11.92 11.13 6.51
N LEU A 106 11.58 12.42 6.36
CA LEU A 106 11.35 12.99 5.03
C LEU A 106 12.60 12.80 4.15
N GLY A 107 12.38 12.44 2.89
CA GLY A 107 13.44 12.07 1.95
C GLY A 107 13.87 10.60 2.02
N ASP A 108 13.44 9.82 3.02
CA ASP A 108 13.72 8.38 3.07
C ASP A 108 13.23 7.69 1.79
N ARG A 109 14.02 6.72 1.31
CA ARG A 109 13.61 5.80 0.25
C ARG A 109 12.68 4.76 0.85
N VAL A 110 11.45 4.66 0.35
CA VAL A 110 10.39 3.83 0.94
C VAL A 110 9.78 2.91 -0.10
N ALA A 111 9.43 1.71 0.34
CA ALA A 111 8.52 0.79 -0.34
C ALA A 111 7.40 0.40 0.62
N ALA A 112 6.21 0.09 0.11
CA ALA A 112 5.09 -0.31 0.94
C ALA A 112 4.25 -1.44 0.35
N VAL A 113 3.68 -2.25 1.25
CA VAL A 113 2.60 -3.17 0.93
C VAL A 113 1.27 -2.42 1.06
N GLY A 114 0.30 -2.72 0.20
CA GLY A 114 -0.92 -1.91 0.06
C GLY A 114 -1.88 -1.87 1.25
N TRP A 115 -1.65 -2.59 2.35
CA TRP A 115 -2.56 -2.59 3.51
C TRP A 115 -2.63 -1.21 4.18
N ARG A 116 -3.84 -0.72 4.47
CA ARG A 116 -4.07 0.59 5.11
C ARG A 116 -4.94 0.49 6.34
N ASP A 117 -4.44 1.10 7.40
CA ASP A 117 -5.17 1.38 8.64
C ASP A 117 -5.91 0.19 9.28
N PRO A 118 -5.16 -0.80 9.80
CA PRO A 118 -5.70 -1.87 10.60
C PRO A 118 -6.19 -1.31 11.94
N CYS A 119 -7.27 -1.86 12.47
CA CYS A 119 -7.98 -1.26 13.61
C CYS A 119 -7.19 -1.19 14.93
N GLY A 120 -6.10 -1.96 15.07
CA GLY A 120 -5.28 -1.97 16.29
C GLY A 120 -5.92 -2.68 17.50
N GLN A 121 -7.16 -3.16 17.41
CA GLN A 121 -7.93 -3.64 18.57
C GLN A 121 -8.45 -5.08 18.46
N CYS A 122 -8.62 -5.63 17.26
CA CYS A 122 -9.06 -7.01 17.07
C CYS A 122 -7.95 -8.02 17.40
N ASP A 123 -8.30 -9.30 17.51
CA ASP A 123 -7.35 -10.36 17.89
C ASP A 123 -6.13 -10.40 16.95
N ASP A 124 -6.33 -10.26 15.64
CA ASP A 124 -5.22 -10.18 14.67
C ASP A 124 -4.31 -8.98 14.93
N CYS A 125 -4.87 -7.82 15.30
CA CYS A 125 -4.08 -6.62 15.59
C CYS A 125 -3.40 -6.66 16.96
N LYS A 126 -3.96 -7.39 17.93
CA LYS A 126 -3.34 -7.64 19.24
C LYS A 126 -2.28 -8.75 19.16
N GLY A 127 -2.33 -9.57 18.12
CA GLY A 127 -1.34 -10.57 17.79
C GLY A 127 -0.03 -9.99 17.24
N PRO A 128 0.91 -10.86 16.80
CA PRO A 128 2.18 -10.42 16.23
C PRO A 128 1.98 -9.65 14.92
N ASN A 129 2.87 -8.70 14.62
CA ASN A 129 2.79 -7.87 13.40
C ASN A 129 2.62 -8.67 12.10
N SER A 130 3.15 -9.90 12.05
CA SER A 130 3.04 -10.80 10.90
C SER A 130 1.63 -11.31 10.60
N VAL A 131 0.63 -11.00 11.43
CA VAL A 131 -0.78 -11.35 11.19
C VAL A 131 -1.69 -10.12 11.10
N HIS A 132 -1.17 -8.90 11.28
CA HIS A 132 -1.98 -7.68 11.27
C HIS A 132 -2.68 -7.44 9.92
N HIS A 133 -2.12 -7.98 8.83
CA HIS A 133 -2.73 -7.93 7.49
C HIS A 133 -4.02 -8.76 7.37
N TYR A 134 -4.32 -9.63 8.34
CA TYR A 134 -5.60 -10.34 8.42
C TYR A 134 -6.71 -9.56 9.14
N CYS A 135 -6.44 -8.32 9.56
CA CYS A 135 -7.44 -7.48 10.22
C CYS A 135 -8.72 -7.34 9.38
N LYS A 136 -9.83 -7.89 9.89
CA LYS A 136 -11.16 -7.80 9.23
C LYS A 136 -11.79 -6.40 9.22
N TYR A 137 -11.18 -5.44 9.92
CA TYR A 137 -11.61 -4.04 10.04
C TYR A 137 -10.64 -3.07 9.35
N MET A 138 -9.78 -3.57 8.46
CA MET A 138 -8.84 -2.77 7.66
C MET A 138 -9.58 -1.67 6.88
N LYS A 139 -9.01 -0.46 6.78
CA LYS A 139 -9.56 0.63 5.95
C LYS A 139 -9.62 0.25 4.48
N GLY A 140 -8.56 -0.37 3.98
CA GLY A 140 -8.56 -0.88 2.62
C GLY A 140 -7.19 -1.33 2.15
N PHE A 141 -7.08 -1.46 0.83
CA PHE A 141 -5.89 -1.88 0.12
C PHE A 141 -5.60 -0.86 -1.00
N VAL A 142 -4.46 -0.18 -0.89
CA VAL A 142 -3.92 0.74 -1.92
C VAL A 142 -3.89 0.03 -3.25
N GLY A 143 -4.34 0.68 -4.30
CA GLY A 143 -4.38 0.12 -5.64
C GLY A 143 -5.39 -1.00 -5.81
N SER A 144 -6.43 -1.08 -4.96
CA SER A 144 -7.59 -1.95 -5.17
C SER A 144 -8.88 -1.34 -4.62
N THR A 145 -8.91 -0.99 -3.34
CA THR A 145 -10.07 -0.33 -2.69
C THR A 145 -9.78 1.10 -2.26
N LEU A 146 -8.51 1.51 -2.27
CA LEU A 146 -8.02 2.88 -2.07
C LEU A 146 -7.11 3.30 -3.24
N PRO A 147 -7.04 4.59 -3.63
CA PRO A 147 -6.20 5.04 -4.74
C PRO A 147 -4.77 4.49 -4.67
N GLY A 148 -4.29 3.99 -5.80
CA GLY A 148 -3.06 3.22 -5.91
C GLY A 148 -1.78 4.03 -6.10
N ALA A 149 -0.77 3.39 -6.69
CA ALA A 149 0.55 3.94 -6.92
C ALA A 149 0.76 4.41 -8.38
N PHE A 150 -0.18 4.16 -9.29
CA PHE A 150 -0.18 4.75 -10.63
C PHE A 150 -0.59 6.24 -10.61
N GLN A 151 0.09 7.03 -9.78
CA GLN A 151 -0.09 8.47 -9.60
C GLN A 151 1.18 9.08 -9.00
N GLU A 152 1.40 10.38 -9.18
CA GLU A 152 2.67 11.02 -8.77
C GLU A 152 2.90 10.98 -7.24
N TYR A 153 1.82 11.00 -6.45
CA TYR A 153 1.88 10.87 -4.99
C TYR A 153 0.85 9.86 -4.51
N THR A 154 1.28 8.93 -3.65
CA THR A 154 0.40 7.92 -3.07
C THR A 154 0.53 7.86 -1.56
N VAL A 155 -0.58 7.56 -0.90
CA VAL A 155 -0.64 7.44 0.55
C VAL A 155 -0.58 5.96 0.91
N VAL A 156 0.33 5.60 1.81
CA VAL A 156 0.53 4.23 2.31
C VAL A 156 0.55 4.23 3.84
N ASP A 157 0.47 3.06 4.49
CA ASP A 157 0.56 2.97 5.94
C ASP A 157 2.01 2.69 6.37
N ALA A 158 2.53 3.49 7.30
CA ALA A 158 3.88 3.35 7.84
C ALA A 158 4.13 1.96 8.45
N ARG A 159 3.11 1.31 9.02
CA ARG A 159 3.21 -0.02 9.65
C ARG A 159 3.41 -1.14 8.63
N PHE A 160 3.07 -0.90 7.36
CA PHE A 160 3.27 -1.82 6.24
C PHE A 160 4.29 -1.29 5.23
N SER A 161 5.12 -0.34 5.65
CA SER A 161 6.17 0.28 4.85
C SER A 161 7.56 -0.07 5.38
N VAL A 162 8.55 -0.04 4.49
CA VAL A 162 9.95 -0.29 4.82
C VAL A 162 10.85 0.76 4.18
N LYS A 163 11.96 1.08 4.87
CA LYS A 163 13.03 1.86 4.27
C LYS A 163 13.85 0.99 3.33
N LEU A 164 14.13 1.50 2.14
CA LEU A 164 14.97 0.82 1.16
C LEU A 164 16.44 1.15 1.40
N PRO A 165 17.33 0.14 1.43
CA PRO A 165 18.76 0.39 1.46
C PRO A 165 19.24 0.96 0.12
N ASP A 166 20.32 1.74 0.14
CA ASP A 166 20.78 2.47 -1.05
C ASP A 166 21.06 1.57 -2.26
N ARG A 167 21.56 0.36 -1.99
CA ARG A 167 21.89 -0.65 -3.00
C ARG A 167 20.70 -1.26 -3.75
N LEU A 168 19.46 -1.08 -3.26
CA LEU A 168 18.27 -1.66 -3.88
C LEU A 168 17.55 -0.57 -4.66
N SER A 169 17.43 -0.70 -5.98
CA SER A 169 16.73 0.29 -6.81
C SER A 169 15.21 0.29 -6.54
N PHE A 170 14.53 1.36 -6.93
CA PHE A 170 13.08 1.45 -6.82
C PHE A 170 12.39 0.42 -7.73
N GLU A 171 12.91 0.25 -8.95
CA GLU A 171 12.43 -0.70 -9.95
C GLU A 171 12.49 -2.14 -9.46
N THR A 172 13.58 -2.53 -8.80
CA THR A 172 13.69 -3.87 -8.21
C THR A 172 12.84 -4.00 -6.96
N ALA A 173 12.72 -2.94 -6.14
CA ALA A 173 11.97 -2.99 -4.90
C ALA A 173 10.45 -3.08 -5.09
N ALA A 174 9.89 -2.44 -6.11
CA ALA A 174 8.45 -2.35 -6.31
C ALA A 174 7.76 -3.73 -6.36
N PRO A 175 8.15 -4.69 -7.25
CA PRO A 175 7.51 -6.00 -7.26
C PRO A 175 7.80 -6.85 -6.02
N LEU A 176 8.79 -6.46 -5.18
CA LEU A 176 9.05 -7.16 -3.92
C LEU A 176 7.97 -6.88 -2.88
N THR A 177 7.20 -5.79 -2.99
CA THR A 177 6.13 -5.50 -2.01
C THR A 177 4.85 -6.31 -2.24
N CYS A 178 4.79 -7.09 -3.33
CA CYS A 178 3.76 -8.08 -3.56
C CYS A 178 4.34 -9.46 -3.84
N ALA A 179 4.81 -9.73 -5.06
CA ALA A 179 5.27 -11.05 -5.48
C ALA A 179 6.45 -11.52 -4.61
N GLY A 180 7.42 -10.63 -4.34
CA GLY A 180 8.55 -10.95 -3.48
C GLY A 180 8.14 -11.25 -2.05
N ALA A 181 7.32 -10.41 -1.42
CA ALA A 181 6.84 -10.61 -0.05
C ALA A 181 6.01 -11.90 0.08
N THR A 182 5.18 -12.20 -0.93
CA THR A 182 4.36 -13.41 -1.01
C THR A 182 5.23 -14.66 -1.13
N ALA A 183 6.15 -14.69 -2.09
CA ALA A 183 7.07 -15.80 -2.28
C ALA A 183 7.97 -16.01 -1.04
N TRP A 184 8.50 -14.92 -0.46
CA TRP A 184 9.32 -14.99 0.74
C TRP A 184 8.56 -15.54 1.95
N ARG A 185 7.30 -15.13 2.14
CA ARG A 185 6.46 -15.69 3.20
C ARG A 185 6.18 -17.17 2.98
N ALA A 186 5.92 -17.59 1.73
CA ALA A 186 5.74 -19.00 1.41
C ALA A 186 6.99 -19.82 1.76
N VAL A 187 8.18 -19.35 1.36
CA VAL A 187 9.46 -19.99 1.71
C VAL A 187 9.64 -20.05 3.22
N LYS A 188 9.54 -18.93 3.95
CA LYS A 188 9.71 -18.90 5.42
C LYS A 188 8.75 -19.83 6.16
N THR A 189 7.56 -20.06 5.60
CA THR A 189 6.56 -20.96 6.18
C THR A 189 6.89 -22.42 5.85
N ALA A 190 7.26 -22.71 4.60
CA ALA A 190 7.60 -24.06 4.16
C ALA A 190 8.88 -24.60 4.83
N ILE A 191 9.89 -23.75 5.07
CA ILE A 191 11.19 -24.20 5.58
C ILE A 191 11.23 -24.50 7.07
N GLN A 192 10.12 -24.38 7.81
CA GLN A 192 10.09 -24.72 9.24
C GLN A 192 10.42 -26.19 9.52
N GLY A 193 10.36 -27.06 8.51
CA GLY A 193 10.79 -28.46 8.57
C GLY A 193 11.79 -28.86 7.49
N VAL A 194 12.46 -27.90 6.83
CA VAL A 194 13.44 -28.16 5.77
C VAL A 194 14.85 -27.97 6.31
N GLU A 195 15.70 -28.98 6.15
CA GLU A 195 17.10 -28.96 6.58
C GLU A 195 18.04 -28.47 5.46
N LYS A 196 19.23 -28.01 5.87
CA LYS A 196 20.29 -27.62 4.93
C LYS A 196 20.61 -28.78 3.98
N GLY A 197 20.54 -28.52 2.67
CA GLY A 197 20.82 -29.52 1.63
C GLY A 197 19.58 -30.22 1.07
N GLN A 198 18.39 -29.95 1.62
CA GLN A 198 17.13 -30.41 1.07
C GLN A 198 16.58 -29.48 -0.02
N TRP A 199 15.60 -29.98 -0.77
CA TRP A 199 15.04 -29.31 -1.94
C TRP A 199 13.87 -28.39 -1.59
N ILE A 200 13.77 -27.27 -2.32
CA ILE A 200 12.56 -26.43 -2.38
C ILE A 200 12.16 -26.38 -3.86
N GLY A 201 10.95 -26.83 -4.18
CA GLY A 201 10.37 -26.70 -5.52
C GLY A 201 9.70 -25.34 -5.70
N ILE A 202 9.82 -24.76 -6.89
CA ILE A 202 9.19 -23.50 -7.30
C ILE A 202 8.35 -23.76 -8.55
#